data_AF-A0A2V9LXV5-F1
#
_entry.id   AF-A0A2V9LXV5-F1
#
_cell.length_a   1.000
_cell.length_b   1.000
_cell.length_c   1.000
_cell.angle_alpha   90.00
_cell.angle_beta   90.00
_cell.angle_gamma   90.00
#
_symmetry.space_group_name_H-M   'P 1'
#
loop_
_entity.id
_entity.type
_entity.pdbx_description
1 polymer ?
#
loop_
_entity_poly.entity_id
_entity_poly.type
_entity_poly.pdbx_seq_one_letter_code
_entity_poly.pdbx_strand_id
1 'polypeptide(L)'
;PFGGLNFVDVRDAAEALIQAMLAGLPGRRYLVGGYNMTLAEFFSMIQRVSGVRAPRFSIPERWSRRGARVLRALYSWFGGHFPLDDTTVEMAYRFWYLDNSRAKAELGLTTRPPEVTLRDTVEYLRRMNETTDEHR
;
A
#
# COMPACT_ATOMS: atom_id res chain seq x y z
N PRO A 1 -0.18 -11.04 -6.73
CA PRO A 1 -1.40 -10.71 -7.52
C PRO A 1 -1.01 -9.69 -8.59
N PHE A 2 -1.78 -9.57 -9.67
CA PHE A 2 -1.41 -8.72 -10.82
C PHE A 2 -1.92 -7.28 -10.75
N GLY A 3 -2.58 -6.89 -9.64
CA GLY A 3 -3.12 -5.54 -9.50
C GLY A 3 -2.05 -4.47 -9.26
N GLY A 4 -2.55 -3.25 -9.06
CA GLY A 4 -1.74 -2.07 -8.82
C GLY A 4 -2.41 -1.11 -7.85
N LEU A 5 -1.59 -0.25 -7.25
CA LEU A 5 -2.00 0.75 -6.28
C LEU A 5 -1.43 2.11 -6.64
N ASN A 6 -2.05 3.15 -6.10
CA ASN A 6 -1.42 4.46 -6.00
C ASN A 6 -0.81 4.60 -4.60
N PHE A 7 0.50 4.83 -4.54
CA PHE A 7 1.26 4.95 -3.31
C PHE A 7 1.57 6.42 -3.01
N VAL A 8 1.27 6.88 -1.80
CA VAL A 8 1.55 8.24 -1.34
C VAL A 8 2.10 8.20 0.08
N ASP A 9 3.09 9.05 0.37
CA ASP A 9 3.59 9.25 1.72
C ASP A 9 2.52 9.98 2.55
N VAL A 10 2.34 9.58 3.81
CA VAL A 10 1.38 10.21 4.71
C VAL A 10 1.70 11.70 4.97
N ARG A 11 2.98 12.08 4.94
CA ARG A 11 3.43 13.47 5.10
C ARG A 11 3.00 14.32 3.91
N ASP A 12 3.16 13.81 2.70
CA ASP A 12 2.74 14.50 1.48
C ASP A 12 1.20 14.60 1.42
N ALA A 13 0.50 13.56 1.88
CA ALA A 13 -0.96 13.59 1.96
C ALA A 13 -1.46 14.63 2.98
N ALA A 14 -0.79 14.75 4.14
CA ALA A 14 -1.11 15.75 5.14
C ALA A 14 -0.87 17.18 4.61
N GLU A 15 0.26 17.43 3.95
CA GLU A 15 0.55 18.70 3.30
C GLU A 15 -0.55 19.05 2.27
N ALA A 16 -0.97 18.08 1.44
CA ALA A 16 -2.03 18.26 0.46
C ALA A 16 -3.37 18.64 1.10
N LEU A 17 -3.70 18.05 2.25
CA LEU A 17 -4.92 18.38 2.99
C LEU A 17 -4.86 19.80 3.54
N ILE A 18 -3.71 20.24 4.06
CA ILE A 18 -3.49 21.63 4.51
C ILE A 18 -3.66 22.59 3.32
N GLN A 19 -3.05 22.29 2.18
CA GLN A 19 -3.19 23.12 0.97
C GLN A 19 -4.64 23.15 0.45
N ALA A 20 -5.37 22.03 0.53
CA ALA A 20 -6.79 21.99 0.20
C ALA A 20 -7.63 22.88 1.12
N MET A 21 -7.27 22.99 2.40
CA MET A 21 -7.95 23.89 3.34
C MET A 21 -7.65 25.37 3.09
N LEU A 22 -6.40 25.69 2.71
CA LEU A 22 -5.96 27.08 2.54
C LEU A 22 -6.27 27.65 1.16
N ALA A 23 -6.16 26.83 0.11
CA ALA A 23 -6.20 27.26 -1.29
C ALA A 23 -7.15 26.42 -2.16
N GLY A 24 -7.83 25.42 -1.59
CA GLY A 24 -8.78 24.59 -2.33
C GLY A 24 -10.00 25.38 -2.79
N LEU A 25 -10.56 24.97 -3.93
CA LEU A 25 -11.73 25.62 -4.51
C LEU A 25 -13.03 24.92 -4.07
N PRO A 26 -14.10 25.67 -3.73
CA PRO A 26 -15.40 25.10 -3.39
C PRO A 26 -15.95 24.16 -4.48
N GLY A 27 -16.53 23.04 -4.05
CA GLY A 27 -17.10 22.04 -4.96
C GLY A 27 -16.08 21.18 -5.70
N ARG A 28 -14.77 21.37 -5.48
CA ARG A 28 -13.73 20.50 -6.06
C ARG A 28 -13.48 19.25 -5.23
N ARG A 29 -13.03 18.21 -5.93
CA ARG A 29 -12.50 16.96 -5.37
C ARG A 29 -11.09 16.79 -5.89
N TYR A 30 -10.16 16.51 -4.97
CA TYR A 30 -8.75 16.32 -5.24
C TYR A 30 -8.36 14.89 -4.93
N LEU A 31 -7.75 14.20 -5.89
CA LEU A 31 -7.14 12.89 -5.66
C LEU A 31 -5.72 13.11 -5.17
N VAL A 32 -5.51 12.86 -3.88
CA VAL A 32 -4.21 12.96 -3.23
C VAL A 32 -3.50 11.62 -3.38
N GLY A 33 -2.91 11.45 -4.56
CA GLY A 33 -2.10 10.28 -4.88
C GLY A 33 -0.65 10.65 -5.14
N GLY A 34 0.25 9.67 -5.06
CA GLY A 34 1.66 9.79 -5.46
C GLY A 34 1.92 9.01 -6.73
N TYR A 35 2.46 7.81 -6.59
CA TYR A 35 2.97 6.99 -7.68
C TYR A 35 2.03 5.82 -7.98
N ASN A 36 1.59 5.71 -9.25
CA ASN A 36 0.89 4.53 -9.73
C ASN A 36 1.90 3.40 -9.95
N MET A 37 1.70 2.28 -9.27
CA MET A 37 2.62 1.14 -9.29
C MET A 37 1.88 -0.19 -9.26
N THR A 38 2.39 -1.17 -9.98
CA THR A 38 1.98 -2.56 -9.80
C THR A 38 2.40 -3.06 -8.41
N LEU A 39 1.68 -4.06 -7.89
CA LEU A 39 2.08 -4.73 -6.65
C LEU A 39 3.48 -5.37 -6.77
N ALA A 40 3.84 -5.83 -7.97
CA ALA A 40 5.17 -6.38 -8.23
C ALA A 40 6.28 -5.33 -8.09
N GLU A 41 6.08 -4.11 -8.63
CA GLU A 41 7.02 -3.00 -8.46
C GLU A 41 7.13 -2.58 -6.99
N PHE A 42 6.00 -2.51 -6.29
CA PHE A 42 5.96 -2.18 -4.87
C PHE A 42 6.76 -3.18 -4.01
N PHE A 43 6.50 -4.48 -4.16
CA PHE A 43 7.27 -5.49 -3.42
C PHE A 43 8.75 -5.53 -3.83
N SER A 44 9.05 -5.26 -5.11
CA SER A 44 10.44 -5.17 -5.57
C SER A 44 11.19 -4.01 -4.91
N MET A 45 10.55 -2.86 -4.71
CA MET A 45 11.12 -1.75 -3.94
C MET A 45 11.36 -2.15 -2.49
N ILE A 46 10.37 -2.77 -1.83
CA ILE A 46 10.52 -3.24 -0.45
C ILE A 46 11.69 -4.21 -0.33
N GLN A 47 11.88 -5.14 -1.27
CA GLN A 47 13.03 -6.04 -1.25
C GLN A 47 14.35 -5.28 -1.32
N ARG A 48 14.47 -4.28 -2.20
CA ARG A 48 15.70 -3.48 -2.31
C ARG A 48 16.04 -2.75 -1.02
N VAL A 49 15.04 -2.23 -0.33
CA VAL A 49 15.20 -1.43 0.90
C VAL A 49 15.40 -2.31 2.14
N SER A 50 14.61 -3.38 2.26
CA SER A 50 14.60 -4.26 3.45
C SER A 50 15.61 -5.40 3.39
N GLY A 51 16.08 -5.78 2.20
CA GLY A 51 16.86 -7.01 1.99
C GLY A 51 16.03 -8.29 2.07
N VAL A 52 14.74 -8.21 2.40
CA VAL A 52 13.84 -9.38 2.51
C VAL A 52 13.32 -9.74 1.11
N ARG A 53 13.36 -11.04 0.77
CA ARG A 53 12.95 -11.52 -0.55
C ARG A 53 11.47 -11.20 -0.82
N ALA A 54 11.22 -10.55 -1.95
CA ALA A 54 9.87 -10.29 -2.44
C ALA A 54 9.21 -11.57 -2.99
N PRO A 55 7.87 -11.64 -3.02
CA PRO A 55 7.14 -12.68 -3.73
C PRO A 55 7.52 -12.69 -5.21
N ARG A 56 7.98 -13.84 -5.72
CA ARG A 56 8.48 -13.99 -7.10
C ARG A 56 7.41 -14.35 -8.12
N PHE A 57 6.29 -14.91 -7.66
CA PHE A 57 5.26 -15.46 -8.54
C PHE A 57 3.92 -14.76 -8.31
N SER A 58 3.32 -14.31 -9.40
CA SER A 58 1.94 -13.84 -9.39
C SER A 58 0.99 -14.99 -9.74
N ILE A 59 0.09 -15.28 -8.82
CA ILE A 59 -0.93 -16.33 -8.98
C ILE A 59 -2.14 -15.72 -9.71
N PRO A 60 -2.73 -16.38 -10.72
CA PRO A 60 -3.99 -15.93 -11.33
C PRO A 60 -5.13 -15.86 -10.31
N GLU A 61 -6.03 -14.89 -10.48
CA GLU A 61 -7.10 -14.59 -9.52
C GLU A 61 -7.96 -15.80 -9.15
N ARG A 62 -8.37 -16.59 -10.14
CA ARG A 62 -9.17 -17.81 -9.94
C ARG A 62 -8.55 -18.78 -8.93
N TRP A 63 -7.23 -18.91 -8.96
CA TRP A 63 -6.48 -19.81 -8.08
C TRP A 63 -6.32 -19.20 -6.70
N SER A 64 -6.05 -17.89 -6.62
CA SER A 64 -5.96 -17.17 -5.35
C SER A 64 -7.29 -17.19 -4.58
N ARG A 65 -8.42 -16.91 -5.24
CA ARG A 65 -9.77 -17.01 -4.63
C ARG A 65 -10.09 -18.43 -4.14
N ARG A 66 -9.71 -19.45 -4.91
CA ARG A 66 -9.94 -20.86 -4.51
C ARG A 66 -9.06 -21.25 -3.32
N GLY A 67 -7.78 -20.88 -3.35
CA GLY A 67 -6.84 -21.10 -2.24
C GLY A 67 -7.28 -20.39 -0.96
N ALA A 68 -7.69 -19.13 -1.05
CA ALA A 68 -8.17 -18.36 0.10
C ALA A 68 -9.42 -18.97 0.73
N ARG A 69 -10.37 -19.48 -0.08
CA ARG A 69 -11.55 -20.21 0.43
C ARG A 69 -11.18 -21.49 1.17
N VAL A 70 -10.25 -22.28 0.62
CA VAL A 70 -9.78 -23.51 1.27
C VAL A 70 -9.06 -23.20 2.59
N LEU A 71 -8.17 -22.19 2.59
CA LEU A 71 -7.45 -21.77 3.80
C LEU A 71 -8.42 -21.24 4.87
N ARG A 72 -9.43 -20.45 4.49
CA ARG A 72 -10.47 -20.01 5.44
C ARG A 72 -11.23 -21.17 6.06
N ALA A 73 -11.67 -22.13 5.25
CA ALA A 73 -12.37 -23.32 5.75
C ALA A 73 -11.49 -24.12 6.71
N LEU A 74 -10.20 -24.29 6.37
CA LEU A 74 -9.25 -25.00 7.21
C LEU A 74 -9.01 -24.26 8.54
N TYR A 75 -8.77 -22.94 8.50
CA TYR A 75 -8.56 -22.13 9.70
C TYR A 75 -9.78 -22.13 10.62
N SER A 76 -10.99 -22.03 10.06
CA SER A 76 -12.22 -22.14 10.87
C SER A 76 -12.35 -23.49 11.57
N TRP A 77 -11.81 -24.56 10.99
CA TRP A 77 -11.83 -25.88 11.61
C TRP A 77 -10.82 -26.01 12.77
N PHE A 78 -9.71 -25.27 12.72
CA PHE A 78 -8.70 -25.20 13.78
C PHE A 78 -8.94 -24.06 14.79
N GLY A 79 -10.11 -23.41 14.79
CA GLY A 79 -10.45 -22.34 15.73
C GLY A 79 -9.73 -21.01 15.47
N GLY A 80 -9.14 -20.84 14.28
CA GLY A 80 -8.44 -19.63 13.87
C GLY A 80 -9.20 -18.82 12.82
N HIS A 81 -8.80 -17.56 12.65
CA HIS A 81 -9.35 -16.63 11.67
C HIS A 81 -8.30 -16.40 10.59
N PHE A 82 -8.63 -16.70 9.33
CA PHE A 82 -7.72 -16.34 8.24
C PHE A 82 -7.86 -14.84 7.96
N PRO A 83 -6.75 -14.07 7.94
CA PRO A 83 -6.79 -12.60 7.95
C PRO A 83 -7.19 -11.97 6.60
N LEU A 84 -7.35 -12.75 5.53
CA LEU A 84 -7.75 -12.25 4.22
C LEU A 84 -9.19 -12.67 3.92
N ASP A 85 -10.07 -11.72 3.65
CA ASP A 85 -11.43 -11.97 3.15
C ASP A 85 -11.46 -12.04 1.61
N ASP A 86 -12.59 -12.43 1.03
CA ASP A 86 -12.74 -12.53 -0.43
C ASP A 86 -12.61 -11.18 -1.14
N THR A 87 -13.07 -10.10 -0.50
CA THR A 87 -12.99 -8.74 -1.04
C THR A 87 -11.55 -8.29 -1.15
N THR A 88 -10.74 -8.48 -0.10
CA THR A 88 -9.31 -8.12 -0.14
C THR A 88 -8.57 -8.88 -1.24
N VAL A 89 -8.87 -10.17 -1.41
CA VAL A 89 -8.27 -10.97 -2.50
C VAL A 89 -8.64 -10.39 -3.85
N GLU A 90 -9.92 -10.08 -4.09
CA GLU A 90 -10.36 -9.44 -5.34
C GLU A 90 -9.71 -8.07 -5.55
N MET A 91 -9.69 -7.22 -4.52
CA MET A 91 -9.14 -5.86 -4.62
C MET A 91 -7.66 -5.87 -4.99
N ALA A 92 -6.91 -6.89 -4.58
CA ALA A 92 -5.50 -7.04 -4.93
C ALA A 92 -5.25 -7.32 -6.43
N TYR A 93 -6.28 -7.68 -7.20
CA TYR A 93 -6.20 -7.86 -8.66
C TYR A 93 -6.67 -6.64 -9.46
N ARG A 94 -7.15 -5.58 -8.82
CA ARG A 94 -7.57 -4.35 -9.48
C ARG A 94 -6.43 -3.32 -9.53
N PHE A 95 -6.56 -2.34 -10.42
CA PHE A 95 -5.61 -1.24 -10.57
C PHE A 95 -6.21 0.04 -9.97
N TRP A 96 -5.77 0.39 -8.77
CA TRP A 96 -6.23 1.56 -8.02
C TRP A 96 -5.40 2.80 -8.36
N TYR A 97 -5.25 3.05 -9.66
CA TYR A 97 -4.47 4.18 -10.14
C TYR A 97 -5.26 5.46 -10.07
N LEU A 98 -4.56 6.54 -9.75
CA LEU A 98 -5.13 7.87 -9.61
C LEU A 98 -4.47 8.83 -10.58
N ASP A 99 -5.27 9.75 -11.10
CA ASP A 99 -4.78 10.96 -11.76
C ASP A 99 -4.83 12.12 -10.75
N ASN A 100 -3.64 12.54 -10.30
CA ASN A 100 -3.46 13.63 -9.35
C ASN A 100 -3.17 14.98 -10.03
N SER A 101 -3.34 15.09 -11.35
CA SER A 101 -3.00 16.31 -12.11
C SER A 101 -3.71 17.55 -11.55
N ARG A 102 -4.97 17.42 -11.12
CA ARG A 102 -5.70 18.53 -10.50
C ARG A 102 -5.10 18.95 -9.15
N ALA A 103 -4.76 17.99 -8.29
CA ALA A 103 -4.16 18.28 -6.99
C ALA A 103 -2.79 18.96 -7.17
N LYS A 104 -2.01 18.55 -8.19
CA LYS A 104 -0.76 19.21 -8.56
C LYS A 104 -0.97 20.64 -9.04
N ALA A 105 -1.92 20.85 -9.95
CA ALA A 105 -2.16 22.15 -10.56
C ALA A 105 -2.77 23.18 -9.61
N GLU A 106 -3.74 22.77 -8.79
CA GLU A 106 -4.52 23.70 -7.95
C GLU A 106 -4.02 23.77 -6.50
N LEU A 107 -3.46 22.68 -5.95
CA LEU A 107 -2.98 22.63 -4.56
C LEU A 107 -1.45 22.64 -4.46
N GLY A 108 -0.73 22.65 -5.58
CA GLY A 108 0.72 22.53 -5.58
C GLY A 108 1.21 21.20 -5.01
N LEU A 109 0.42 20.12 -5.10
CA LEU A 109 0.79 18.81 -4.57
C LEU A 109 2.16 18.37 -5.11
N THR A 110 3.10 18.15 -4.19
CA THR A 110 4.38 17.50 -4.48
C THR A 110 4.45 16.19 -3.71
N THR A 111 5.01 15.16 -4.34
CA THR A 111 5.09 13.82 -3.75
C THR A 111 6.51 13.31 -3.82
N ARG A 112 7.00 12.78 -2.72
CA ARG A 112 8.35 12.25 -2.59
C ARG A 112 8.46 10.87 -3.26
N PRO A 113 9.65 10.49 -3.75
CA PRO A 113 9.86 9.15 -4.28
C PRO A 113 9.48 8.06 -3.26
N PRO A 114 8.76 6.99 -3.67
CA PRO A 114 8.31 5.93 -2.76
C PRO A 114 9.44 5.28 -1.96
N GLU A 115 10.64 5.22 -2.54
CA GLU A 115 11.83 4.66 -1.90
C GLU A 115 12.19 5.35 -0.59
N VAL A 116 11.90 6.65 -0.45
CA VAL A 116 12.14 7.40 0.79
C VAL A 116 11.22 6.89 1.88
N THR A 117 9.91 6.87 1.62
CA THR A 117 8.89 6.38 2.57
C THR A 117 9.14 4.94 2.98
N LEU A 118 9.46 4.08 2.01
CA LEU A 118 9.72 2.66 2.27
C LEU A 118 10.97 2.47 3.15
N ARG A 119 12.01 3.28 2.94
CA ARG A 119 13.22 3.24 3.76
C ARG A 119 12.95 3.68 5.19
N ASP A 120 12.32 4.84 5.36
CA ASP A 120 11.94 5.37 6.67
C ASP A 120 11.10 4.35 7.44
N THR A 121 10.14 3.70 6.76
CA THR A 121 9.26 2.68 7.36
C THR A 121 10.03 1.42 7.77
N VAL A 122 10.92 0.90 6.92
CA VAL A 122 11.73 -0.29 7.22
C VAL A 122 12.67 -0.02 8.41
N GLU A 123 13.31 1.15 8.44
CA GLU A 123 14.18 1.54 9.54
C GLU A 123 13.41 1.67 10.86
N TYR A 124 12.22 2.27 10.82
CA TYR A 124 11.33 2.35 11.97
C TYR A 124 10.95 0.97 12.52
N LEU A 125 10.54 0.05 11.64
CA LEU A 125 10.14 -1.30 12.04
C LEU A 125 11.32 -2.10 12.64
N ARG A 126 12.53 -1.94 12.11
CA ARG A 126 13.74 -2.59 12.67
C ARG A 126 14.00 -2.14 14.11
N ARG A 127 13.96 -0.83 14.36
CA ARG A 127 14.15 -0.26 15.70
C ARG A 127 13.08 -0.74 16.69
N MET A 128 11.82 -0.82 16.26
CA MET A 128 10.75 -1.34 17.13
C MET A 128 10.96 -2.81 17.52
N ASN A 129 11.44 -3.64 16.59
CA ASN A 129 11.72 -5.05 16.89
C ASN A 129 12.89 -5.18 17.89
N GLU A 130 13.96 -4.40 17.71
CA GLU A 130 15.10 -4.36 18.65
C GLU A 130 14.64 -3.99 20.08
N THR A 131 13.76 -3.00 20.21
CA THR A 131 13.23 -2.56 21.51
C THR A 131 12.31 -3.62 22.15
N THR A 132 11.61 -4.42 21.34
CA THR A 132 10.72 -5.47 21.84
C THR A 132 11.49 -6.67 22.36
N ASP A 133 12.64 -6.98 21.76
CA ASP A 133 13.53 -8.06 22.21
C ASP A 133 14.31 -7.68 23.48
N GLU A 134 14.58 -6.39 23.75
CA GLU A 134 15.20 -5.93 25.02
C GLU A 134 14.27 -6.04 26.24
N HIS A 135 12.96 -6.15 26.03
CA HIS A 135 11.95 -6.25 27.09
C HIS A 135 11.35 -7.65 27.26
N ARG A 136 11.94 -8.67 26.62
CA ARG A 136 11.59 -10.09 26.74
C ARG A 136 12.65 -10.86 27.52
#